data_AF-A0A1B6EGG1-F1
#
_entry.id   AF-A0A1B6EGG1-F1
#
_cell.length_a   1.000
_cell.length_b   1.000
_cell.length_c   1.000
_cell.angle_alpha   90.00
_cell.angle_beta   90.00
_cell.angle_gamma   90.00
#
_symmetry.space_group_name_H-M   'P 1'
#
loop_
_entity.id
_entity.type
_entity.pdbx_description
1 polymer ?
#
loop_
_entity_poly.entity_id
_entity_poly.type
_entity_poly.pdbx_seq_one_letter_code
_entity_poly.pdbx_strand_id
1 'polypeptide(L)'
;ELRVRAELLDDQKDRVDKGTMENSMALGDNIPNNKSGDAVARWKPESGDAVAKWKPESGKNPAELGLFLEGDILLPPGDMARGYSLTHPALRWPEGIVPYELSPTFSDKELALINDAIKHFHKLTCVRWVPRTEDDDDYVAFENNKTGCGSFVGRIGGNQTLNLESPGCLYHRGVPVHEMMHALGFLHEQNRWDRDQYLTVHYENVQKGKENYFRVGKQEDQDGLGVSYD
;
A
#
# COMPACT_ATOMS: atom_id res chain seq x y z
N GLU A 1 -8.72 8.77 -26.31
CA GLU A 1 -8.49 9.39 -24.98
C GLU A 1 -9.63 8.99 -24.06
N LEU A 2 -9.41 8.05 -23.14
CA LEU A 2 -10.41 7.63 -22.14
C LEU A 2 -9.88 8.07 -20.78
N ARG A 3 -10.46 9.16 -20.26
CA ARG A 3 -10.21 9.67 -18.92
C ARG A 3 -11.10 8.89 -17.96
N VAL A 4 -10.53 8.07 -17.10
CA VAL A 4 -11.24 7.62 -15.89
C VAL A 4 -11.20 8.80 -14.94
N ARG A 5 -12.33 9.49 -14.82
CA ARG A 5 -12.54 10.57 -13.85
C ARG A 5 -13.47 9.99 -12.81
N ALA A 6 -12.94 9.66 -11.63
CA ALA A 6 -13.78 9.58 -10.44
C ALA A 6 -14.19 11.02 -10.12
N GLU A 7 -15.49 11.32 -10.20
CA GLU A 7 -16.03 12.60 -9.77
C GLU A 7 -16.22 12.53 -8.26
N LEU A 8 -15.30 13.18 -7.52
CA LEU A 8 -15.45 13.43 -6.09
C LEU A 8 -16.54 14.50 -5.90
N LEU A 9 -17.50 14.23 -5.02
CA LEU A 9 -18.43 15.26 -4.53
C LEU A 9 -17.65 16.14 -3.53
N ASP A 10 -17.32 17.36 -3.97
CA ASP A 10 -16.59 18.38 -3.22
C ASP A 10 -17.43 18.89 -2.03
N ASP A 11 -17.08 18.51 -0.80
CA ASP A 11 -17.11 19.41 0.37
C ASP A 11 -16.35 18.77 1.55
N GLN A 12 -15.40 19.50 2.13
CA GLN A 12 -14.89 19.48 3.51
C GLN A 12 -13.39 19.85 3.56
N LYS A 13 -13.13 21.16 3.46
CA LYS A 13 -11.89 21.77 3.96
C LYS A 13 -11.90 21.77 5.49
N ASP A 14 -10.71 21.50 6.04
CA ASP A 14 -10.27 21.79 7.40
C ASP A 14 -10.90 20.98 8.54
N ARG A 15 -10.19 19.90 8.94
CA ARG A 15 -10.01 19.51 10.36
C ARG A 15 -8.93 18.44 10.52
N VAL A 16 -7.71 18.86 10.85
CA VAL A 16 -6.66 17.97 11.37
C VAL A 16 -6.83 17.92 12.89
N ASP A 17 -7.47 16.88 13.40
CA ASP A 17 -7.51 16.60 14.83
C ASP A 17 -6.29 15.78 15.25
N LYS A 18 -5.58 16.22 16.29
CA LYS A 18 -4.37 15.58 16.81
C LYS A 18 -4.75 14.46 17.77
N GLY A 19 -5.37 13.41 17.24
CA GLY A 19 -5.61 12.15 17.94
C GLY A 19 -4.40 11.23 17.84
N THR A 20 -4.12 10.49 18.90
CA THR A 20 -3.21 9.33 18.87
C THR A 20 -3.63 8.38 17.75
N MET A 21 -2.76 8.18 16.76
CA MET A 21 -3.01 7.28 15.63
C MET A 21 -2.95 5.82 16.09
N GLU A 22 -4.08 5.29 16.53
CA GLU A 22 -4.32 3.86 16.68
C GLU A 22 -4.81 3.31 15.33
N ASN A 23 -3.88 3.04 14.41
CA ASN A 23 -4.20 2.71 13.01
C ASN A 23 -4.25 1.19 12.78
N SER A 24 -5.32 0.68 12.14
CA SER A 24 -5.24 -0.47 11.20
C SER A 24 -6.53 -0.69 10.39
N MET A 25 -6.41 -0.93 9.07
CA MET A 25 -7.48 -1.32 8.13
C MET A 25 -7.23 -2.74 7.59
N ALA A 26 -8.28 -3.51 7.23
CA ALA A 26 -8.19 -4.96 7.07
C ALA A 26 -8.49 -5.62 5.68
N LEU A 27 -7.75 -6.70 5.37
CA LEU A 27 -7.68 -7.51 4.14
C LEU A 27 -8.39 -8.86 4.36
N GLY A 28 -9.65 -8.88 4.76
CA GLY A 28 -10.37 -10.15 4.78
C GLY A 28 -10.92 -10.52 3.41
N ASP A 29 -11.04 -11.82 3.16
CA ASP A 29 -11.58 -12.57 2.01
C ASP A 29 -11.23 -12.11 0.57
N ASN A 30 -10.52 -10.99 0.40
CA ASN A 30 -9.93 -10.51 -0.85
C ASN A 30 -8.70 -11.33 -1.23
N ILE A 31 -8.27 -12.26 -0.38
CA ILE A 31 -7.33 -13.31 -0.73
C ILE A 31 -8.09 -14.37 -1.54
N PRO A 32 -7.75 -14.57 -2.82
CA PRO A 32 -8.36 -15.62 -3.61
C PRO A 32 -8.31 -16.94 -2.85
N ASN A 33 -9.45 -17.65 -2.83
CA ASN A 33 -9.59 -18.98 -2.24
C ASN A 33 -8.80 -20.01 -3.06
N ASN A 34 -7.48 -19.84 -3.17
CA ASN A 34 -6.66 -20.70 -3.98
C ASN A 34 -6.20 -21.88 -3.14
N LYS A 35 -6.82 -23.02 -3.39
CA LYS A 35 -6.36 -24.33 -2.92
C LYS A 35 -5.09 -24.79 -3.66
N SER A 36 -4.59 -24.02 -4.64
CA SER A 36 -3.21 -24.12 -5.10
C SER A 36 -2.36 -23.08 -4.38
N GLY A 37 -1.18 -23.46 -3.89
CA GLY A 37 -0.21 -22.58 -3.22
C GLY A 37 0.41 -21.51 -4.13
N ASP A 38 -0.42 -20.74 -4.85
CA ASP A 38 -0.02 -19.74 -5.83
C ASP A 38 -0.16 -18.27 -5.34
N ALA A 39 -0.65 -18.04 -4.11
CA ALA A 39 -0.67 -16.71 -3.47
C ALA A 39 0.63 -16.42 -2.69
N VAL A 40 1.77 -16.81 -3.26
CA VAL A 40 3.09 -16.32 -2.81
C VAL A 40 3.28 -14.95 -3.47
N ALA A 41 3.85 -13.97 -2.76
CA ALA A 41 4.32 -12.70 -3.33
C ALA A 41 5.20 -12.95 -4.56
N ARG A 42 4.58 -13.12 -5.74
CA ARG A 42 5.25 -13.38 -7.00
C ARG A 42 5.37 -12.06 -7.70
N TRP A 43 6.52 -11.42 -7.50
CA TRP A 43 7.01 -10.32 -8.33
C TRP A 43 6.85 -10.70 -9.81
N LYS A 44 5.92 -10.03 -10.50
CA LYS A 44 5.57 -10.35 -11.89
C LYS A 44 6.47 -9.56 -12.82
N PRO A 45 7.21 -10.20 -13.75
CA PRO A 45 8.02 -9.48 -14.75
C PRO A 45 7.23 -8.42 -15.50
N GLU A 46 5.95 -8.68 -15.79
CA GLU A 46 5.05 -7.78 -16.50
C GLU A 46 4.78 -6.49 -15.73
N SER A 47 4.77 -6.53 -14.39
CA SER A 47 4.68 -5.33 -13.55
C SER A 47 5.92 -4.46 -13.72
N GLY A 48 7.09 -5.08 -13.85
CA GLY A 48 8.35 -4.37 -14.03
C GLY A 48 8.45 -3.75 -15.40
N ASP A 49 8.07 -4.49 -16.43
CA ASP A 49 7.97 -3.96 -17.79
C ASP A 49 7.04 -2.75 -17.88
N ALA A 50 5.97 -2.72 -17.09
CA ALA A 50 5.03 -1.60 -17.08
C ALA A 50 5.62 -0.37 -16.38
N VAL A 51 6.25 -0.53 -15.21
CA VAL A 51 6.88 0.57 -14.45
C VAL A 51 8.13 1.10 -15.16
N ALA A 52 8.96 0.23 -15.73
CA ALA A 52 10.14 0.63 -16.50
C ALA A 52 9.79 1.47 -17.75
N LYS A 53 8.60 1.26 -18.33
CA LYS A 53 8.08 2.04 -19.48
C LYS A 53 7.29 3.27 -19.05
N TRP A 54 7.05 3.45 -17.75
CA TRP A 54 6.26 4.57 -17.23
C TRP A 54 6.95 5.90 -17.49
N LYS A 55 6.13 6.92 -17.74
CA LYS A 55 6.57 8.31 -17.90
C LYS A 55 5.59 9.25 -17.22
N PRO A 56 6.03 10.44 -16.76
CA PRO A 56 5.14 11.43 -16.12
C PRO A 56 3.94 11.82 -16.99
N GLU A 57 4.12 11.85 -18.31
CA GLU A 57 3.09 12.24 -19.27
C GLU A 57 2.08 11.11 -19.57
N SER A 58 2.32 9.89 -19.06
CA SER A 58 1.44 8.75 -19.29
C SER A 58 0.07 8.90 -18.63
N GLY A 59 -0.06 9.80 -17.64
CA GLY A 59 -1.29 10.01 -16.87
C GLY A 59 -1.72 8.80 -16.03
N LYS A 60 -0.85 7.80 -15.87
CA LYS A 60 -1.09 6.62 -15.04
C LYS A 60 -0.35 6.75 -13.72
N ASN A 61 -0.95 6.29 -12.64
CA ASN A 61 -0.24 6.09 -11.38
C ASN A 61 0.67 4.85 -11.51
N PRO A 62 1.99 4.94 -11.25
CA PRO A 62 2.89 3.80 -11.34
C PRO A 62 2.54 2.66 -10.36
N ALA A 63 1.92 2.95 -9.22
CA ALA A 63 1.50 1.92 -8.24
C ALA A 63 0.40 0.98 -8.80
N GLU A 64 -0.51 1.52 -9.62
CA GLU A 64 -1.59 0.77 -10.27
C GLU A 64 -1.13 -0.11 -11.46
N LEU A 65 0.16 -0.05 -11.81
CA LEU A 65 0.73 -0.82 -12.92
C LEU A 65 1.08 -2.25 -12.51
N GLY A 66 1.16 -2.54 -11.20
CA GLY A 66 1.43 -3.87 -10.71
C GLY A 66 0.29 -4.86 -11.00
N LEU A 67 0.65 -6.13 -10.95
CA LEU A 67 -0.24 -7.28 -11.06
C LEU A 67 -0.43 -7.96 -9.69
N PHE A 68 -0.33 -7.16 -8.63
CA PHE A 68 -0.55 -7.56 -7.25
C PHE A 68 -2.03 -7.41 -6.88
N LEU A 69 -2.40 -7.71 -5.64
CA LEU A 69 -3.76 -7.44 -5.18
C LEU A 69 -4.02 -5.93 -5.28
N GLU A 70 -5.12 -5.54 -5.91
CA GLU A 70 -5.51 -4.12 -6.11
C GLU A 70 -4.49 -3.23 -6.85
N GLY A 71 -3.39 -3.79 -7.34
CA GLY A 71 -2.33 -3.06 -8.03
C GLY A 71 -0.96 -3.30 -7.41
N ASP A 72 -0.83 -3.06 -6.11
CA ASP A 72 0.42 -2.90 -5.34
C ASP A 72 0.44 -3.66 -3.99
N ILE A 73 -0.66 -4.29 -3.58
CA ILE A 73 -0.71 -5.03 -2.30
C ILE A 73 -0.14 -6.45 -2.44
N LEU A 74 0.92 -6.71 -1.68
CA LEU A 74 1.54 -8.03 -1.56
C LEU A 74 0.82 -8.87 -0.50
N LEU A 75 0.57 -10.14 -0.84
CA LEU A 75 -0.03 -11.10 0.09
C LEU A 75 1.07 -11.90 0.84
N PRO A 76 0.98 -12.00 2.18
CA PRO A 76 1.94 -12.78 2.96
C PRO A 76 1.87 -14.27 2.58
N PRO A 77 3.00 -14.99 2.65
CA PRO A 77 3.01 -16.42 2.34
C PRO A 77 2.26 -17.26 3.39
N GLY A 78 1.55 -18.30 2.94
CA GLY A 78 0.97 -19.33 3.82
C GLY A 78 -0.28 -18.89 4.61
N ASP A 79 -0.49 -19.54 5.76
CA ASP A 79 -1.70 -19.35 6.60
C ASP A 79 -1.76 -18.00 7.32
N MET A 80 -0.69 -17.19 7.30
CA MET A 80 -0.71 -15.81 7.83
C MET A 80 -1.71 -14.93 7.08
N ALA A 81 -1.92 -15.18 5.79
CA ALA A 81 -2.94 -14.51 5.01
C ALA A 81 -4.36 -14.82 5.54
N ARG A 82 -4.54 -15.94 6.26
CA ARG A 82 -5.86 -16.46 6.66
C ARG A 82 -6.16 -16.31 8.15
N GLY A 83 -5.18 -15.90 8.97
CA GLY A 83 -5.28 -15.99 10.42
C GLY A 83 -5.82 -14.75 11.13
N TYR A 84 -5.67 -13.57 10.52
CA TYR A 84 -5.97 -12.30 11.17
C TYR A 84 -6.71 -11.35 10.24
N SER A 85 -7.89 -10.89 10.65
CA SER A 85 -8.43 -9.61 10.18
C SER A 85 -7.34 -8.56 10.46
N LEU A 86 -6.97 -7.66 9.55
CA LEU A 86 -5.96 -6.64 9.90
C LEU A 86 -6.43 -5.60 10.95
N THR A 87 -7.67 -5.72 11.45
CA THR A 87 -8.08 -5.05 12.70
C THR A 87 -7.38 -5.69 13.90
N HIS A 88 -6.82 -6.89 13.72
CA HIS A 88 -6.13 -7.64 14.75
C HIS A 88 -4.84 -6.92 15.19
N PRO A 89 -4.67 -6.64 16.48
CA PRO A 89 -3.53 -5.88 16.99
C PRO A 89 -2.16 -6.47 16.64
N ALA A 90 -2.07 -7.79 16.41
CA ALA A 90 -0.82 -8.45 16.03
C ALA A 90 -0.24 -7.92 14.70
N LEU A 91 -1.06 -7.36 13.81
CA LEU A 91 -0.61 -6.80 12.54
C LEU A 91 -0.19 -5.32 12.65
N ARG A 92 -0.23 -4.75 13.85
CA ARG A 92 0.25 -3.39 14.12
C ARG A 92 1.73 -3.40 14.49
N TRP A 93 2.41 -2.33 14.12
CA TRP A 93 3.76 -2.05 14.59
C TRP A 93 3.72 -1.59 16.06
N PRO A 94 4.43 -2.26 16.97
CA PRO A 94 4.45 -1.88 18.39
C PRO A 94 4.85 -0.41 18.56
N GLU A 95 4.07 0.33 19.35
CA GLU A 95 4.31 1.75 19.66
C GLU A 95 4.41 2.68 18.44
N GLY A 96 3.98 2.22 17.26
CA GLY A 96 4.14 2.96 16.00
C GLY A 96 5.60 3.07 15.54
N ILE A 97 6.49 2.22 16.05
CA ILE A 97 7.90 2.15 15.64
C ILE A 97 8.03 1.12 14.53
N VAL A 98 8.58 1.56 13.39
CA VAL A 98 8.80 0.72 12.21
C VAL A 98 10.30 0.67 11.91
N PRO A 99 11.01 -0.38 12.35
CA PRO A 99 12.38 -0.61 11.92
C PRO A 99 12.47 -0.78 10.41
N TYR A 100 13.44 -0.15 9.77
CA TYR A 100 13.65 -0.27 8.33
C TYR A 100 15.12 -0.40 7.93
N GLU A 101 15.35 -1.06 6.81
CA GLU A 101 16.62 -1.07 6.10
C GLU A 101 16.45 -0.57 4.67
N LEU A 102 17.48 0.07 4.13
CA LEU A 102 17.50 0.56 2.75
C LEU A 102 18.49 -0.27 1.95
N SER A 103 18.05 -0.80 0.81
CA SER A 103 18.95 -1.47 -0.13
C SER A 103 20.11 -0.55 -0.55
N PRO A 104 21.35 -1.04 -0.64
CA PRO A 104 22.48 -0.26 -1.14
C PRO A 104 22.38 0.06 -2.65
N THR A 105 21.38 -0.49 -3.35
CA THR A 105 21.15 -0.29 -4.78
C THR A 105 20.38 0.99 -5.11
N PHE A 106 19.89 1.72 -4.11
CA PHE A 106 19.29 3.04 -4.34
C PHE A 106 20.37 4.09 -4.66
N SER A 107 20.11 4.91 -5.66
CA SER A 107 20.89 6.13 -5.94
C SER A 107 20.62 7.22 -4.90
N ASP A 108 21.51 8.21 -4.80
CA ASP A 108 21.35 9.36 -3.89
C ASP A 108 20.02 10.10 -4.09
N LYS A 109 19.54 10.18 -5.34
CA LYS A 109 18.26 10.82 -5.67
C LYS A 109 17.07 10.03 -5.12
N GLU A 110 17.11 8.71 -5.25
CA GLU A 110 16.08 7.81 -4.75
C GLU A 110 16.06 7.82 -3.22
N LEU A 111 17.23 7.74 -2.59
CA LEU A 111 17.40 7.87 -1.14
C LEU A 111 16.85 9.21 -0.64
N ALA A 112 17.05 10.31 -1.37
CA ALA A 112 16.50 11.61 -0.99
C ALA A 112 14.96 11.60 -0.95
N LEU A 113 14.30 10.92 -1.89
CA LEU A 113 12.84 10.79 -1.92
C LEU A 113 12.31 9.89 -0.79
N ILE A 114 12.97 8.77 -0.52
CA ILE A 114 12.60 7.88 0.60
C ILE A 114 12.77 8.62 1.94
N ASN A 115 13.88 9.34 2.12
CA ASN A 115 14.10 10.14 3.31
C ASN A 115 13.10 11.31 3.45
N ASP A 116 12.65 11.90 2.35
CA ASP A 116 11.57 12.91 2.38
C ASP A 116 10.24 12.29 2.83
N ALA A 117 9.92 11.07 2.39
CA ALA A 117 8.74 10.32 2.86
C ALA A 117 8.82 10.00 4.36
N ILE A 118 9.97 9.52 4.84
CA ILE A 118 10.20 9.28 6.28
C ILE A 118 10.00 10.56 7.10
N LYS A 119 10.61 11.68 6.67
CA LYS A 119 10.44 12.99 7.33
C LYS A 119 8.98 13.46 7.31
N HIS A 120 8.24 13.16 6.25
CA HIS A 120 6.83 13.48 6.15
C HIS A 120 6.02 12.79 7.24
N PHE A 121 6.22 11.49 7.46
CA PHE A 121 5.62 10.75 8.57
C PHE A 121 6.03 11.32 9.93
N HIS A 122 7.32 11.56 10.14
CA HIS A 122 7.82 12.08 11.42
C HIS A 122 7.22 13.45 11.77
N LYS A 123 6.97 14.29 10.76
CA LYS A 123 6.40 15.63 10.91
C LYS A 123 4.90 15.60 11.22
N LEU A 124 4.14 14.72 10.58
CA LEU A 124 2.68 14.76 10.60
C LEU A 124 2.04 13.75 11.54
N THR A 125 2.79 12.73 11.97
CA THR A 125 2.26 11.59 12.71
C THR A 125 3.13 11.24 13.92
N CYS A 126 2.63 10.35 14.77
CA CYS A 126 3.44 9.73 15.83
C CYS A 126 4.27 8.53 15.34
N VAL A 127 4.05 8.03 14.12
CA VAL A 127 4.79 6.90 13.55
C VAL A 127 6.27 7.25 13.39
N ARG A 128 7.16 6.34 13.78
CA ARG A 128 8.61 6.50 13.67
C ARG A 128 9.21 5.36 12.87
N TRP A 129 9.55 5.68 11.63
CA TRP A 129 10.47 4.90 10.84
C TRP A 129 11.88 5.09 11.40
N VAL A 130 12.50 4.00 11.88
CA VAL A 130 13.83 4.02 12.51
C VAL A 130 14.78 3.06 11.80
N PRO A 131 16.07 3.40 11.65
CA PRO A 131 17.04 2.44 11.11
C PRO A 131 17.04 1.16 11.94
N ARG A 132 16.95 0.02 11.25
CA ARG A 132 16.99 -1.31 11.83
C ARG A 132 18.31 -1.57 12.58
N THR A 133 18.21 -2.29 13.68
CA THR A 133 19.30 -2.84 14.49
C THR A 133 19.28 -4.38 14.48
N GLU A 134 20.28 -5.02 15.08
CA GLU A 134 20.32 -6.48 15.17
C GLU A 134 19.22 -7.07 16.09
N ASP A 135 18.66 -6.25 16.98
CA ASP A 135 17.59 -6.66 17.91
C ASP A 135 16.18 -6.58 17.27
N ASP A 136 16.07 -6.02 16.06
CA ASP A 136 14.80 -5.89 15.35
C ASP A 136 14.52 -7.16 14.52
N ASP A 137 13.71 -8.05 15.08
CA ASP A 137 13.23 -9.28 14.43
C ASP A 137 12.28 -8.97 13.25
N ASP A 138 11.41 -7.96 13.42
CA ASP A 138 10.44 -7.53 12.42
C ASP A 138 10.82 -6.16 11.86
N TYR A 139 10.88 -6.04 10.55
CA TYR A 139 11.31 -4.79 9.91
C TYR A 139 10.90 -4.71 8.43
N VAL A 140 10.87 -3.49 7.89
CA VAL A 140 10.60 -3.23 6.48
C VAL A 140 11.91 -3.09 5.69
N ALA A 141 12.10 -3.92 4.67
CA ALA A 141 13.21 -3.78 3.74
C ALA A 141 12.77 -2.98 2.50
N PHE A 142 13.31 -1.77 2.34
CA PHE A 142 13.11 -1.00 1.13
C PHE A 142 14.02 -1.53 0.02
N GLU A 143 13.42 -1.94 -1.10
CA GLU A 143 14.12 -2.51 -2.25
C GLU A 143 13.74 -1.78 -3.55
N ASN A 144 14.61 -1.83 -4.56
CA ASN A 144 14.31 -1.39 -5.94
C ASN A 144 14.72 -2.43 -6.99
N ASN A 145 14.99 -3.67 -6.56
CA ASN A 145 15.47 -4.74 -7.42
C ASN A 145 14.36 -5.76 -7.77
N LYS A 146 13.13 -5.56 -7.27
CA LYS A 146 11.94 -6.30 -7.68
C LYS A 146 11.12 -5.46 -8.65
N THR A 147 10.02 -6.02 -9.11
CA THR A 147 9.15 -5.42 -10.12
C THR A 147 7.95 -4.72 -9.50
N GLY A 148 7.55 -3.58 -10.04
CA GLY A 148 6.42 -2.78 -9.59
C GLY A 148 6.69 -1.91 -8.36
N CYS A 149 5.67 -1.15 -7.96
CA CYS A 149 5.56 -0.60 -6.62
C CYS A 149 4.73 -1.60 -5.80
N GLY A 150 5.12 -1.85 -4.56
CA GLY A 150 4.27 -2.68 -3.71
C GLY A 150 4.82 -2.97 -2.33
N SER A 151 3.89 -3.28 -1.43
CA SER A 151 4.15 -3.49 -0.02
C SER A 151 3.16 -4.51 0.56
N PHE A 152 3.54 -5.14 1.66
CA PHE A 152 2.60 -5.90 2.48
C PHE A 152 1.74 -4.93 3.30
N VAL A 153 0.57 -5.39 3.72
CA VAL A 153 -0.32 -4.57 4.57
C VAL A 153 -0.15 -4.94 6.04
N GLY A 154 0.31 -3.97 6.83
CA GLY A 154 0.62 -4.13 8.25
C GLY A 154 1.95 -4.85 8.51
N ARG A 155 2.20 -5.17 9.78
CA ARG A 155 3.36 -5.94 10.26
C ARG A 155 3.09 -7.43 10.09
N ILE A 156 3.73 -8.06 9.09
CA ILE A 156 3.57 -9.50 8.82
C ILE A 156 4.54 -10.39 9.61
N GLY A 157 5.53 -9.79 10.27
CA GLY A 157 6.60 -10.47 11.00
C GLY A 157 7.81 -10.80 10.12
N GLY A 158 8.99 -10.85 10.73
CA GLY A 158 10.27 -11.00 10.04
C GLY A 158 10.61 -9.81 9.12
N ASN A 159 11.45 -10.08 8.14
CA ASN A 159 11.70 -9.17 7.03
C ASN A 159 10.47 -9.13 6.10
N GLN A 160 9.92 -7.93 5.88
CA GLN A 160 8.93 -7.68 4.84
C GLN A 160 9.41 -6.65 3.81
N THR A 161 9.36 -7.02 2.53
CA THR A 161 9.77 -6.14 1.43
C THR A 161 8.74 -5.04 1.16
N LEU A 162 9.25 -3.81 0.95
CA LEU A 162 8.56 -2.69 0.32
C LEU A 162 9.37 -2.32 -0.93
N ASN A 163 8.86 -2.63 -2.13
CA ASN A 163 9.59 -2.41 -3.38
C ASN A 163 9.16 -1.11 -4.05
N LEU A 164 10.15 -0.36 -4.51
CA LEU A 164 10.01 0.91 -5.22
C LEU A 164 10.85 0.86 -6.49
N GLU A 165 10.30 0.29 -7.56
CA GLU A 165 10.99 0.22 -8.85
C GLU A 165 11.11 1.59 -9.54
N SER A 166 12.32 1.90 -10.00
CA SER A 166 12.61 3.10 -10.77
C SER A 166 12.30 2.94 -12.27
N PRO A 167 11.91 4.03 -12.97
CA PRO A 167 11.82 5.40 -12.45
C PRO A 167 10.45 5.74 -11.84
N GLY A 168 9.44 4.88 -12.00
CA GLY A 168 8.05 5.22 -11.68
C GLY A 168 7.80 5.40 -10.19
N CYS A 169 8.14 4.40 -9.37
CA CYS A 169 7.86 4.43 -7.94
C CYS A 169 8.69 5.49 -7.19
N LEU A 170 9.77 5.99 -7.80
CA LEU A 170 10.66 7.00 -7.24
C LEU A 170 10.71 8.26 -8.10
N TYR A 171 9.58 8.62 -8.71
CA TYR A 171 9.42 9.88 -9.43
C TYR A 171 9.14 11.07 -8.48
N HIS A 172 8.33 10.85 -7.44
CA HIS A 172 7.98 11.84 -6.42
C HIS A 172 7.68 11.17 -5.06
N ARG A 173 7.64 11.93 -3.97
CA ARG A 173 7.41 11.42 -2.58
C ARG A 173 6.10 10.62 -2.41
N GLY A 174 5.07 10.89 -3.22
CA GLY A 174 3.74 10.30 -3.03
C GLY A 174 3.71 8.76 -3.04
N VAL A 175 4.44 8.11 -3.95
CA VAL A 175 4.44 6.64 -4.02
C VAL A 175 5.15 6.00 -2.82
N PRO A 176 6.35 6.43 -2.39
CA PRO A 176 6.93 5.95 -1.14
C PRO A 176 6.00 6.12 0.07
N VAL A 177 5.32 7.28 0.18
CA VAL A 177 4.36 7.50 1.28
C VAL A 177 3.21 6.50 1.23
N HIS A 178 2.66 6.25 0.03
CA HIS A 178 1.58 5.29 -0.18
C HIS A 178 1.98 3.86 0.22
N GLU A 179 3.12 3.36 -0.25
CA GLU A 179 3.62 2.02 0.10
C GLU A 179 3.96 1.88 1.59
N MET A 180 4.43 2.97 2.21
CA MET A 180 4.64 3.05 3.65
C MET A 180 3.32 3.02 4.43
N MET A 181 2.23 3.59 3.89
CA MET A 181 0.89 3.47 4.48
C MET A 181 0.39 2.02 4.42
N HIS A 182 0.61 1.30 3.32
CA HIS A 182 0.35 -0.13 3.26
C HIS A 182 1.09 -0.87 4.38
N ALA A 183 2.40 -0.65 4.52
CA ALA A 183 3.18 -1.29 5.59
C ALA A 183 2.66 -0.99 7.01
N LEU A 184 1.97 0.13 7.21
CA LEU A 184 1.32 0.50 8.47
C LEU A 184 -0.06 -0.14 8.67
N GLY A 185 -0.63 -0.75 7.64
CA GLY A 185 -1.92 -1.42 7.70
C GLY A 185 -3.04 -0.67 6.98
N PHE A 186 -2.73 0.26 6.06
CA PHE A 186 -3.76 0.97 5.30
C PHE A 186 -4.09 0.22 4.01
N LEU A 187 -5.36 0.25 3.65
CA LEU A 187 -5.84 -0.21 2.36
C LEU A 187 -6.23 0.95 1.47
N HIS A 188 -6.57 0.60 0.24
CA HIS A 188 -7.15 1.53 -0.70
C HIS A 188 -8.52 2.03 -0.25
N GLU A 189 -8.68 3.34 -0.24
CA GLU A 189 -9.94 4.01 0.12
C GLU A 189 -11.08 3.62 -0.84
N GLN A 190 -10.79 3.47 -2.14
CA GLN A 190 -11.82 3.07 -3.12
C GLN A 190 -12.35 1.63 -2.94
N ASN A 191 -11.71 0.85 -2.08
CA ASN A 191 -12.09 -0.51 -1.72
C ASN A 191 -12.77 -0.58 -0.34
N ARG A 192 -13.03 0.57 0.29
CA ARG A 192 -13.70 0.62 1.60
C ARG A 192 -15.11 0.04 1.54
N TRP A 193 -15.55 -0.58 2.62
CA TRP A 193 -16.83 -1.30 2.72
C TRP A 193 -18.07 -0.44 2.45
N ASP A 194 -17.99 0.86 2.68
CA ASP A 194 -19.04 1.86 2.45
C ASP A 194 -18.81 2.71 1.19
N ARG A 195 -17.79 2.39 0.36
CA ARG A 195 -17.41 3.23 -0.80
C ARG A 195 -18.55 3.50 -1.77
N ASP A 196 -19.50 2.56 -1.91
CA ASP A 196 -20.67 2.70 -2.80
C ASP A 196 -21.63 3.82 -2.37
N GLN A 197 -21.46 4.39 -1.17
CA GLN A 197 -22.19 5.58 -0.73
C GLN A 197 -21.57 6.88 -1.28
N TYR A 198 -20.32 6.85 -1.73
CA TYR A 198 -19.53 8.03 -2.09
C TYR A 198 -19.11 8.04 -3.56
N LEU A 199 -18.92 6.87 -4.17
CA LEU A 199 -18.51 6.74 -5.57
C LEU A 199 -19.29 5.66 -6.31
N THR A 200 -19.31 5.78 -7.64
CA THR A 200 -19.82 4.75 -8.55
C THR A 200 -18.69 4.25 -9.45
N VAL A 201 -18.47 2.93 -9.45
CA VAL A 201 -17.48 2.31 -10.35
C VAL A 201 -18.14 2.00 -11.70
N HIS A 202 -17.71 2.71 -12.74
CA HIS A 202 -18.06 2.41 -14.12
C HIS A 202 -17.25 1.22 -14.64
N TYR A 203 -17.66 0.00 -14.31
CA TYR A 203 -16.96 -1.24 -14.66
C TYR A 203 -16.76 -1.42 -16.17
N GLU A 204 -17.61 -0.82 -17.00
CA GLU A 204 -17.47 -0.77 -18.47
C GLU A 204 -16.20 -0.03 -18.93
N ASN A 205 -15.66 0.86 -18.09
CA ASN A 205 -14.42 1.60 -18.34
C ASN A 205 -13.20 0.95 -17.69
N VAL A 206 -13.38 -0.12 -16.91
CA VAL A 206 -12.29 -0.84 -16.27
C VAL A 206 -11.56 -1.68 -17.30
N GLN A 207 -10.23 -1.68 -17.25
CA GLN A 207 -9.42 -2.53 -18.10
C GLN A 207 -9.76 -4.00 -17.84
N LYS A 208 -10.00 -4.75 -18.91
CA LYS A 208 -10.36 -6.17 -18.81
C LYS A 208 -9.33 -6.94 -17.97
N GLY A 209 -9.81 -7.66 -16.96
CA GLY A 209 -8.98 -8.43 -16.02
C GLY A 209 -8.51 -7.65 -14.79
N LYS A 210 -8.86 -6.36 -14.66
CA LYS A 210 -8.58 -5.52 -13.47
C LYS A 210 -9.85 -5.19 -12.67
N GLU A 211 -10.98 -5.82 -12.95
CA GLU A 211 -12.25 -5.59 -12.26
C GLU A 211 -12.14 -5.91 -10.76
N ASN A 212 -11.26 -6.85 -10.40
CA ASN A 212 -10.99 -7.20 -9.01
C ASN A 212 -10.30 -6.08 -8.21
N TYR A 213 -9.68 -5.09 -8.85
CA TYR A 213 -9.00 -3.99 -8.16
C TYR A 213 -10.01 -3.02 -7.52
N PHE A 214 -11.29 -3.09 -7.92
CA PHE A 214 -12.38 -2.23 -7.44
C PHE A 214 -13.42 -3.00 -6.63
N ARG A 215 -13.04 -4.15 -6.05
CA ARG A 215 -13.94 -4.92 -5.19
C ARG A 215 -14.13 -4.21 -3.86
N VAL A 216 -15.39 -4.08 -3.45
CA VAL A 216 -15.75 -3.58 -2.12
C VAL A 216 -15.29 -4.58 -1.08
N GLY A 217 -14.50 -4.11 -0.11
CA GLY A 217 -14.09 -4.90 1.03
C GLY A 217 -15.24 -5.09 2.03
N LYS A 218 -15.04 -5.98 2.99
CA LYS A 218 -16.06 -6.30 3.99
C LYS A 218 -15.87 -5.44 5.25
N GLN A 219 -16.96 -5.00 5.84
CA GLN A 219 -16.91 -4.19 7.08
C GLN A 219 -16.32 -4.97 8.27
N GLU A 220 -16.56 -6.27 8.39
CA GLU A 220 -15.95 -7.12 9.43
C GLU A 220 -14.42 -7.17 9.37
N ASP A 221 -13.91 -6.85 8.18
CA ASP A 221 -12.52 -6.84 7.84
C ASP A 221 -12.03 -5.43 7.59
N GLN A 222 -12.68 -4.37 8.07
CA GLN A 222 -12.17 -3.00 7.89
C GLN A 222 -12.64 -2.13 9.04
N ASP A 223 -11.77 -1.26 9.53
CA ASP A 223 -12.15 -0.25 10.51
C ASP A 223 -11.94 1.14 9.90
N GLY A 224 -13.02 1.90 9.78
CA GLY A 224 -12.97 3.29 9.32
C GLY A 224 -12.46 4.26 10.40
N LEU A 225 -12.17 3.77 11.61
CA LEU A 225 -11.66 4.54 12.75
C LEU A 225 -12.57 5.73 13.13
N GLY A 226 -13.85 5.64 12.78
CA GLY A 226 -14.82 6.73 12.93
C GLY A 226 -14.61 7.92 11.98
N VAL A 227 -13.76 7.79 10.96
CA VAL A 227 -13.47 8.82 9.95
C VAL A 227 -14.37 8.63 8.73
N SER A 228 -14.83 9.74 8.14
CA SER A 228 -15.61 9.73 6.89
C SER A 228 -14.78 9.25 5.70
N TYR A 229 -15.44 8.99 4.57
CA TYR A 229 -14.74 8.74 3.31
C TYR A 229 -13.99 10.00 2.86
N ASP A 230 -12.80 9.85 2.27
CA ASP A 230 -11.96 10.92 1.71
C ASP A 230 -11.90 10.82 0.17
#